data_AF-A0A1R3HXY1-F1
#
_entry.id   AF-A0A1R3HXY1-F1
#
_cell.length_a   1.000
_cell.length_b   1.000
_cell.length_c   1.000
_cell.angle_alpha   90.00
_cell.angle_beta   90.00
_cell.angle_gamma   90.00
#
_symmetry.space_group_name_H-M   'P 1'
#
loop_
_entity.id
_entity.type
_entity.pdbx_description
1 polymer ?
#
loop_
_entity_poly.entity_id
_entity_poly.type
_entity_poly.pdbx_seq_one_letter_code
_entity_poly.pdbx_strand_id
1 'polypeptide(L)'
;MEGSNKALVVVKLSNSISLAKRVSKATEMAKSFLEQWRDVGKQVDQLSSMLRTLRLRFIDASGSAKRSLYLRPVDLILEQVQRSLKDTLSIAANCNFKSVFRRLFTSTVKARPDFRILSRNLRDSIGNIKWLLEVYNPQKKDTFDDVIIVFLPPILNNKPFFVLVWHCIVTVQMGCRLSDRIEATNRLALLAQDSDMYKRYIVEEGGVEALVALLEHSTFFDVQIAAAKALCILTNEHDKEIMKKIAVAIVGLLKYAPVEGKIEAAILVAKMAEQNPRCEADQYDSQGNVIWPLVTLLSSETSNILELRIRCAKALRMLARGSVKNCRMITETSAMLRLAKLVETEQGRLQYYCLMTIMEITAAAELDTEFRQTAFLRNSIPVKAVVDQLLRVIKESDNSELQIAAIRSIGSLARIFSARDNRVIGALVSVLNTRHVAVATQSAIALQKFICKDNWIRDKHLDSIKELNAVPALRRLLKGGGDDMDMQLRRLALAPPRNNFDACHCQVLVRDFRIISWGVDGIRGLFPSSNKYSQMDEEYYPSLQRKWVDYGSKCEVWFILDLAV
;
A
#
# COMPACT_ATOMS: atom_id res chain seq x y z
N MET A 1 6.60 -20.61 22.26
CA MET A 1 7.94 -20.43 21.66
C MET A 1 8.77 -19.36 22.37
N GLU A 2 8.21 -18.18 22.65
CA GLU A 2 8.97 -17.05 23.20
C GLU A 2 9.59 -17.27 24.60
N GLY A 3 8.89 -17.99 25.49
CA GLY A 3 9.43 -18.36 26.82
C GLY A 3 10.66 -19.28 26.75
N SER A 4 10.73 -20.14 25.73
CA SER A 4 11.89 -21.02 25.48
C SER A 4 13.11 -20.22 25.00
N ASN A 5 12.89 -19.20 24.15
CA ASN A 5 13.97 -18.36 23.63
C ASN A 5 14.54 -17.44 24.72
N LYS A 6 13.70 -16.91 25.61
CA LYS A 6 14.16 -16.11 26.76
C LYS A 6 15.04 -16.94 27.72
N ALA A 7 14.63 -18.16 28.04
CA ALA A 7 15.43 -19.08 28.85
C ALA A 7 16.79 -19.39 28.19
N LEU A 8 16.80 -19.60 26.87
CA LEU A 8 18.03 -19.84 26.11
C LEU A 8 19.01 -18.66 26.19
N VAL A 9 18.52 -17.42 26.06
CA VAL A 9 19.38 -16.22 26.15
C VAL A 9 19.96 -16.06 27.55
N VAL A 10 19.18 -16.31 28.61
CA VAL A 10 19.69 -16.28 30.00
C VAL A 10 20.78 -17.33 30.23
N VAL A 11 20.64 -18.53 29.63
CA VAL A 11 21.69 -19.57 29.65
C VAL A 11 22.93 -19.11 28.89
N LYS A 12 22.78 -18.57 27.67
CA LYS A 12 23.90 -18.02 26.88
C LYS A 12 24.65 -16.92 27.64
N LEU A 13 23.94 -16.00 28.29
CA LEU A 13 24.53 -14.95 29.14
C LEU A 13 25.31 -15.54 30.31
N SER A 14 24.75 -16.55 30.99
CA SER A 14 25.42 -17.23 32.10
C SER A 14 26.72 -17.92 31.65
N ASN A 15 26.70 -18.54 30.47
CA ASN A 15 27.88 -19.14 29.84
C ASN A 15 28.93 -18.09 29.49
N SER A 16 28.54 -16.94 28.93
CA SER A 16 29.45 -15.84 28.63
C SER A 16 30.10 -15.26 29.90
N ILE A 17 29.35 -15.13 31.00
CA ILE A 17 29.87 -14.67 32.30
C ILE A 17 30.89 -15.68 32.86
N SER A 18 30.57 -16.98 32.79
CA SER A 18 31.48 -18.05 33.23
C SER A 18 32.77 -18.06 32.40
N LEU A 19 32.66 -17.89 31.08
CA LEU A 19 33.80 -17.81 30.18
C LEU A 19 34.68 -16.59 30.50
N ALA A 20 34.09 -15.42 30.72
CA ALA A 20 34.83 -14.21 31.12
C ALA A 20 35.61 -14.44 32.43
N LYS A 21 34.99 -15.07 33.44
CA LYS A 21 35.69 -15.42 34.70
C LYS A 21 36.88 -16.36 34.48
N ARG A 22 36.75 -17.34 33.57
CA ARG A 22 37.86 -18.24 33.22
C ARG A 22 39.00 -17.51 32.55
N VAL A 23 38.69 -16.54 31.69
CA VAL A 23 39.68 -15.67 31.06
C VAL A 23 40.39 -14.82 32.10
N SER A 24 39.68 -14.12 33.00
CA SER A 24 40.32 -13.32 34.06
C SER A 24 41.29 -14.16 34.90
N LYS A 25 40.87 -15.38 35.29
CA LYS A 25 41.75 -16.29 36.03
C LYS A 25 42.98 -16.72 35.22
N ALA A 26 42.82 -16.96 33.92
CA ALA A 26 43.92 -17.33 33.03
C ALA A 26 44.91 -16.17 32.82
N THR A 27 44.42 -14.93 32.78
CA THR A 27 45.26 -13.73 32.66
C THR A 27 46.06 -13.44 33.93
N GLU A 28 45.51 -13.74 35.11
CA GLU A 28 46.24 -13.63 36.39
C GLU A 28 47.35 -14.68 36.52
N MET A 29 47.13 -15.89 35.99
CA MET A 29 48.13 -16.97 36.02
C MET A 29 49.25 -16.80 34.98
N ALA A 30 49.11 -15.86 34.04
CA ALA A 30 50.06 -15.60 32.96
C ALA A 30 51.46 -15.31 33.49
N LYS A 31 52.46 -16.11 33.07
CA LYS A 31 53.86 -15.96 33.51
C LYS A 31 54.71 -15.06 32.59
N SER A 32 54.17 -14.65 31.46
CA SER A 32 54.84 -13.82 30.43
C SER A 32 53.91 -12.70 29.97
N PHE A 33 54.45 -11.52 29.61
CA PHE A 33 53.68 -10.34 29.15
C PHE A 33 52.72 -9.77 30.21
N LEU A 34 53.21 -9.63 31.45
CA LEU A 34 52.40 -9.30 32.64
C LEU A 34 51.60 -7.99 32.51
N GLU A 35 52.21 -6.94 31.96
CA GLU A 35 51.53 -5.64 31.79
C GLU A 35 50.41 -5.73 30.75
N GLN A 36 50.67 -6.38 29.61
CA GLN A 36 49.68 -6.52 28.55
C GLN A 36 48.50 -7.40 29.02
N TRP A 37 48.75 -8.46 29.79
CA TRP A 37 47.69 -9.29 30.36
C TRP A 37 46.91 -8.60 31.47
N ARG A 38 47.53 -7.69 32.23
CA ARG A 38 46.82 -6.85 33.22
C ARG A 38 45.77 -5.97 32.54
N ASP A 39 46.12 -5.33 31.42
CA ASP A 39 45.18 -4.47 30.69
C ASP A 39 44.07 -5.27 30.00
N VAL A 40 44.38 -6.45 29.45
CA VAL A 40 43.40 -7.39 28.92
C VAL A 40 42.46 -7.88 30.04
N GLY A 41 43.00 -8.22 31.21
CA GLY A 41 42.22 -8.62 32.39
C GLY A 41 41.20 -7.57 32.80
N LYS A 42 41.61 -6.29 32.90
CA LYS A 42 40.68 -5.17 33.19
C LYS A 42 39.52 -5.08 32.20
N GLN A 43 39.78 -5.27 30.91
CA GLN A 43 38.73 -5.26 29.88
C GLN A 43 37.76 -6.44 30.03
N VAL A 44 38.29 -7.62 30.34
CA VAL A 44 37.48 -8.83 30.57
C VAL A 44 36.62 -8.68 31.83
N ASP A 45 37.16 -8.09 32.89
CA ASP A 45 36.42 -7.81 34.13
C ASP A 45 35.30 -6.79 33.91
N GLN A 46 35.58 -5.73 33.16
CA GLN A 46 34.57 -4.76 32.73
C GLN A 46 33.46 -5.44 31.92
N LEU A 47 33.82 -6.25 30.93
CA LEU A 47 32.87 -7.01 30.11
C LEU A 47 32.04 -7.99 30.96
N SER A 48 32.68 -8.66 31.91
CA SER A 48 32.03 -9.57 32.87
C SER A 48 31.03 -8.84 33.76
N SER A 49 31.33 -7.62 34.20
CA SER A 49 30.41 -6.77 34.96
C SER A 49 29.20 -6.38 34.11
N MET A 50 29.42 -5.90 32.89
CA MET A 50 28.37 -5.50 31.96
C MET A 50 27.44 -6.66 31.57
N LEU A 51 27.98 -7.86 31.35
CA LEU A 51 27.20 -9.08 31.09
C LEU A 51 26.32 -9.48 32.29
N ARG A 52 26.80 -9.29 33.53
CA ARG A 52 25.97 -9.50 34.74
C ARG A 52 24.83 -8.49 34.80
N THR A 53 25.11 -7.21 34.56
CA THR A 53 24.07 -6.17 34.53
C THR A 53 23.02 -6.46 33.47
N LEU A 54 23.44 -6.88 32.27
CA LEU A 54 22.53 -7.24 31.19
C LEU A 54 21.66 -8.44 31.60
N ARG A 55 22.27 -9.50 32.15
CA ARG A 55 21.55 -10.68 32.65
C ARG A 55 20.51 -10.33 33.71
N LEU A 56 20.85 -9.47 34.67
CA LEU A 56 19.90 -9.01 35.70
C LEU A 56 18.68 -8.34 35.06
N ARG A 57 18.88 -7.44 34.09
CA ARG A 57 17.77 -6.77 33.38
C ARG A 57 16.87 -7.75 32.63
N PHE A 58 17.43 -8.78 32.01
CA PHE A 58 16.64 -9.82 31.34
C PHE A 58 15.86 -10.70 32.33
N ILE A 59 16.40 -10.93 33.53
CA ILE A 59 15.72 -11.67 34.60
C ILE A 59 14.60 -10.81 35.21
N ASP A 60 14.84 -9.53 35.50
CA ASP A 60 13.83 -8.61 36.03
C ASP A 60 12.69 -8.42 35.01
N ALA A 61 13.02 -8.35 33.72
CA ALA A 61 12.03 -8.32 32.64
C ALA A 61 11.24 -9.63 32.49
N SER A 62 11.76 -10.77 33.00
CA SER A 62 11.11 -12.09 32.90
C SER A 62 9.98 -12.31 33.92
N GLY A 63 9.94 -11.52 35.00
CA GLY A 63 8.82 -11.53 35.96
C GLY A 63 7.52 -10.93 35.40
N SER A 64 7.61 -10.16 34.32
CA SER A 64 6.46 -9.63 33.58
C SER A 64 6.22 -10.48 32.34
N ALA A 65 5.34 -11.47 32.44
CA ALA A 65 5.03 -12.45 31.39
C ALA A 65 4.54 -11.85 30.05
N LYS A 66 4.33 -10.53 29.95
CA LYS A 66 3.71 -9.85 28.80
C LYS A 66 4.68 -9.12 27.85
N ARG A 67 5.97 -8.96 28.16
CA ARG A 67 6.87 -8.12 27.32
C ARG A 67 7.56 -8.95 26.24
N SER A 68 7.19 -8.73 24.97
CA SER A 68 7.92 -9.31 23.82
C SER A 68 9.33 -8.72 23.76
N LEU A 69 10.37 -9.56 23.64
CA LEU A 69 11.76 -9.12 23.62
C LEU A 69 12.40 -9.40 22.25
N TYR A 70 13.09 -8.41 21.70
CA TYR A 70 13.80 -8.56 20.43
C TYR A 70 15.17 -9.25 20.64
N LEU A 71 15.21 -10.59 20.60
CA LEU A 71 16.42 -11.31 21.04
C LEU A 71 17.53 -11.46 19.99
N ARG A 72 17.26 -11.21 18.70
CA ARG A 72 18.23 -11.44 17.61
C ARG A 72 19.54 -10.63 17.75
N PRO A 73 19.51 -9.31 18.06
CA PRO A 73 20.75 -8.55 18.29
C PRO A 73 21.55 -9.08 19.46
N VAL A 74 20.86 -9.56 20.50
CA VAL A 74 21.48 -10.10 21.71
C VAL A 74 22.25 -11.37 21.37
N ASP A 75 21.64 -12.29 20.61
CA ASP A 75 22.29 -13.53 20.19
C ASP A 75 23.55 -13.26 19.35
N LEU A 76 23.45 -12.40 18.34
CA LEU A 76 24.57 -12.07 17.45
C LEU A 76 25.75 -11.43 18.20
N ILE A 77 25.45 -10.47 19.08
CA ILE A 77 26.48 -9.81 19.89
C ILE A 77 27.10 -10.81 20.87
N LEU A 78 26.30 -11.64 21.54
CA LEU A 78 26.80 -12.61 22.51
C LEU A 78 27.69 -13.66 21.85
N GLU A 79 27.37 -14.11 20.64
CA GLU A 79 28.24 -15.02 19.90
C GLU A 79 29.60 -14.39 19.59
N GLN A 80 29.63 -13.12 19.16
CA GLN A 80 30.89 -12.43 18.89
C GLN A 80 31.70 -12.22 20.18
N VAL A 81 31.05 -11.88 21.29
CA VAL A 81 31.68 -11.77 22.61
C VAL A 81 32.26 -13.11 23.05
N GLN A 82 31.52 -14.21 22.88
CA GLN A 82 32.01 -15.54 23.22
C GLN A 82 33.20 -15.97 22.37
N ARG A 83 33.21 -15.66 21.06
CA ARG A 83 34.37 -15.89 20.18
C ARG A 83 35.60 -15.12 20.69
N SER A 84 35.45 -13.81 20.92
CA SER A 84 36.52 -12.96 21.45
C SER A 84 37.10 -13.47 22.78
N LEU A 85 36.23 -13.91 23.70
CA LEU A 85 36.65 -14.49 24.98
C LEU A 85 37.33 -15.87 24.82
N LYS A 86 36.86 -16.74 23.92
CA LYS A 86 37.50 -18.04 23.63
C LYS A 86 38.88 -17.86 23.02
N ASP A 87 39.03 -16.93 22.09
CA ASP A 87 40.31 -16.60 21.46
C ASP A 87 41.29 -16.09 22.52
N THR A 88 40.83 -15.16 23.38
CA THR A 88 41.60 -14.65 24.53
C THR A 88 42.04 -15.78 25.46
N LEU A 89 41.12 -16.70 25.80
CA LEU A 89 41.42 -17.83 26.67
C LEU A 89 42.48 -18.75 26.06
N SER A 90 42.39 -19.02 24.75
CA SER A 90 43.34 -19.90 24.04
C SER A 90 44.76 -19.31 24.04
N ILE A 91 44.87 -18.00 23.85
CA ILE A 91 46.14 -17.27 23.86
C ILE A 91 46.71 -17.22 25.29
N ALA A 92 45.87 -16.92 26.29
CA ALA A 92 46.30 -16.89 27.69
C ALA A 92 46.77 -18.26 28.18
N ALA A 93 46.08 -19.34 27.80
CA ALA A 93 46.48 -20.71 28.14
C ALA A 93 47.84 -21.06 27.54
N ASN A 94 48.12 -20.65 26.29
CA ASN A 94 49.42 -20.86 25.66
C ASN A 94 50.57 -20.11 26.36
N CYS A 95 50.28 -18.97 27.00
CA CYS A 95 51.24 -18.23 27.82
C CYS A 95 51.47 -18.85 29.22
N ASN A 96 50.64 -19.82 29.63
CA ASN A 96 50.74 -20.54 30.91
C ASN A 96 51.47 -21.88 30.80
N PHE A 97 51.52 -22.49 29.62
CA PHE A 97 52.25 -23.75 29.42
C PHE A 97 53.75 -23.53 29.56
N LYS A 98 54.31 -24.20 30.58
CA LYS A 98 55.71 -24.23 30.99
C LYS A 98 56.68 -24.05 29.81
N SER A 99 57.39 -22.92 29.84
CA SER A 99 58.47 -22.49 28.94
C SER A 99 59.74 -23.35 28.98
N VAL A 100 59.66 -24.64 29.32
CA VAL A 100 60.86 -25.49 29.47
C VAL A 100 60.99 -26.54 28.36
N PHE A 101 59.91 -27.15 27.86
CA PHE A 101 60.03 -28.28 26.91
C PHE A 101 59.88 -27.95 25.41
N ARG A 102 59.64 -26.69 25.03
CA ARG A 102 59.52 -26.30 23.61
C ARG A 102 60.68 -25.47 23.03
N ARG A 103 61.70 -25.17 23.82
CA ARG A 103 62.91 -24.50 23.29
C ARG A 103 63.76 -25.39 22.38
N LEU A 104 63.50 -26.71 22.34
CA LEU A 104 64.32 -27.65 21.56
C LEU A 104 63.60 -28.38 20.43
N PHE A 105 62.26 -28.41 20.38
CA PHE A 105 61.53 -29.05 19.29
C PHE A 105 60.25 -28.27 18.94
N THR A 106 60.41 -27.30 18.05
CA THR A 106 59.57 -27.04 16.86
C THR A 106 59.96 -25.67 16.29
N SER A 107 60.79 -25.68 15.25
CA SER A 107 61.07 -24.55 14.37
C SER A 107 59.86 -24.22 13.48
N THR A 108 58.72 -23.92 14.08
CA THR A 108 57.62 -23.25 13.41
C THR A 108 57.22 -22.07 14.28
N VAL A 109 57.54 -20.88 13.77
CA VAL A 109 57.11 -19.57 14.26
C VAL A 109 55.61 -19.62 14.61
N LYS A 110 55.25 -19.90 15.87
CA LYS A 110 53.91 -19.58 16.37
C LYS A 110 53.97 -18.11 16.78
N ALA A 111 53.34 -17.28 15.96
CA ALA A 111 53.34 -15.83 16.04
C ALA A 111 53.18 -15.33 17.49
N ARG A 112 53.99 -14.34 17.87
CA ARG A 112 53.86 -13.59 19.12
C ARG A 112 52.39 -13.16 19.27
N PRO A 113 51.77 -13.28 20.47
CA PRO A 113 50.40 -12.82 20.66
C PRO A 113 50.29 -11.35 20.27
N ASP A 114 49.41 -11.05 19.31
CA ASP A 114 49.11 -9.67 18.95
C ASP A 114 48.13 -9.09 19.97
N PHE A 115 48.69 -8.55 21.05
CA PHE A 115 47.92 -7.89 22.11
C PHE A 115 47.13 -6.68 21.61
N ARG A 116 47.51 -6.07 20.47
CA ARG A 116 46.75 -4.95 19.90
C ARG A 116 45.44 -5.45 19.29
N ILE A 117 45.48 -6.54 18.53
CA ILE A 117 44.28 -7.18 17.98
C ILE A 117 43.39 -7.70 19.10
N LEU A 118 43.98 -8.35 20.11
CA LEU A 118 43.26 -8.88 21.26
C LEU A 118 42.50 -7.78 22.03
N SER A 119 43.22 -6.70 22.37
CA SER A 119 42.67 -5.54 23.07
C SER A 119 41.60 -4.82 22.22
N ARG A 120 41.78 -4.73 20.91
CA ARG A 120 40.77 -4.18 20.01
C ARG A 120 39.50 -5.03 20.01
N ASN A 121 39.60 -6.35 19.85
CA ASN A 121 38.44 -7.24 19.80
C ASN A 121 37.65 -7.25 21.13
N LEU A 122 38.34 -7.12 22.27
CA LEU A 122 37.71 -6.97 23.58
C LEU A 122 37.06 -5.60 23.76
N ARG A 123 37.69 -4.52 23.30
CA ARG A 123 37.09 -3.18 23.26
C ARG A 123 35.84 -3.14 22.37
N ASP A 124 35.88 -3.80 21.21
CA ASP A 124 34.72 -3.93 20.31
C ASP A 124 33.59 -4.69 21.01
N SER A 125 33.93 -5.76 21.74
CA SER A 125 32.99 -6.54 22.56
C SER A 125 32.37 -5.71 23.69
N ILE A 126 33.16 -4.88 24.37
CA ILE A 126 32.67 -3.92 25.38
C ILE A 126 31.70 -2.93 24.73
N GLY A 127 32.06 -2.35 23.57
CA GLY A 127 31.20 -1.44 22.83
C GLY A 127 29.85 -2.08 22.45
N ASN A 128 29.87 -3.33 21.97
CA ASN A 128 28.64 -4.05 21.61
C ASN A 128 27.73 -4.31 22.83
N ILE A 129 28.27 -4.73 23.97
CA ILE A 129 27.47 -4.92 25.19
C ILE A 129 27.01 -3.58 25.77
N LYS A 130 27.80 -2.51 25.63
CA LYS A 130 27.39 -1.16 26.04
C LYS A 130 26.15 -0.74 25.26
N TRP A 131 26.14 -0.94 23.95
CA TRP A 131 24.97 -0.66 23.12
C TRP A 131 23.73 -1.44 23.58
N LEU A 132 23.85 -2.76 23.85
CA LEU A 132 22.73 -3.54 24.40
C LEU A 132 22.26 -3.00 25.76
N LEU A 133 23.17 -2.59 26.64
CA LEU A 133 22.77 -1.98 27.91
C LEU A 133 22.06 -0.64 27.71
N GLU A 134 22.41 0.15 26.71
CA GLU A 134 21.69 1.40 26.45
C GLU A 134 20.31 1.15 25.86
N VAL A 135 20.22 0.30 24.83
CA VAL A 135 18.97 0.00 24.12
C VAL A 135 17.95 -0.74 24.98
N TYR A 136 18.41 -1.58 25.92
CA TYR A 136 17.56 -2.35 26.84
C TYR A 136 17.46 -1.69 28.22
N ASN A 137 17.63 -0.36 28.32
CA ASN A 137 17.47 0.36 29.58
C ASN A 137 16.02 0.84 29.78
N PRO A 138 15.26 0.27 30.73
CA PRO A 138 13.86 0.65 30.94
C PRO A 138 13.68 2.03 31.59
N GLN A 139 14.73 2.61 32.18
CA GLN A 139 14.66 3.86 32.96
C GLN A 139 15.13 5.10 32.20
N LYS A 140 15.64 4.95 30.97
CA LYS A 140 16.15 6.09 30.21
C LYS A 140 15.00 6.93 29.65
N LYS A 141 15.06 8.25 29.87
CA LYS A 141 14.07 9.25 29.40
C LYS A 141 14.52 9.96 28.13
N ASP A 142 15.68 9.60 27.60
CA ASP A 142 16.28 10.19 26.40
C ASP A 142 15.36 10.03 25.20
N THR A 143 15.45 10.97 24.25
CA THR A 143 14.63 10.93 23.05
C THR A 143 15.11 9.83 22.10
N PHE A 144 14.25 9.40 21.16
CA PHE A 144 14.55 8.38 20.17
C PHE A 144 15.88 8.63 19.42
N ASP A 145 16.18 9.90 19.12
CA ASP A 145 17.40 10.30 18.39
C ASP A 145 18.67 10.22 19.24
N ASP A 146 18.57 10.47 20.55
CA ASP A 146 19.73 10.47 21.46
C ASP A 146 20.38 9.08 21.56
N VAL A 147 19.60 8.00 21.39
CA VAL A 147 20.14 6.63 21.48
C VAL A 147 20.85 6.22 20.19
N ILE A 148 20.36 6.66 19.02
CA ILE A 148 20.97 6.35 17.71
C ILE A 148 22.28 7.11 17.54
N ILE A 149 22.32 8.38 17.94
CA ILE A 149 23.46 9.28 17.69
C ILE A 149 24.67 8.92 18.57
N VAL A 150 24.46 8.33 19.76
CA VAL A 150 25.54 8.23 20.76
C VAL A 150 26.29 6.89 20.72
N PHE A 151 25.72 5.79 20.20
CA PHE A 151 26.41 4.48 20.18
C PHE A 151 26.12 3.63 18.93
N LEU A 152 27.10 3.51 18.03
CA LEU A 152 27.12 2.46 17.01
C LEU A 152 27.82 1.21 17.58
N PRO A 153 27.17 0.04 17.64
CA PRO A 153 27.82 -1.18 18.09
C PRO A 153 28.94 -1.57 17.10
N PRO A 154 30.20 -1.77 17.54
CA PRO A 154 31.33 -2.09 16.67
C PRO A 154 31.10 -3.25 15.69
N ILE A 155 30.24 -4.21 16.02
CA ILE A 155 29.87 -5.34 15.14
C ILE A 155 29.19 -4.88 13.83
N LEU A 156 28.62 -3.68 13.81
CA LEU A 156 27.91 -3.09 12.67
C LEU A 156 28.62 -1.87 12.08
N ASN A 157 29.91 -1.65 12.38
CA ASN A 157 30.70 -0.57 11.75
C ASN A 157 30.66 -0.62 10.21
N ASN A 158 30.58 -1.82 9.63
CA ASN A 158 30.49 -2.01 8.18
C ASN A 158 29.04 -2.01 7.66
N LYS A 159 28.03 -1.93 8.55
CA LYS A 159 26.60 -1.98 8.24
C LYS A 159 25.80 -0.99 9.12
N PRO A 160 26.10 0.31 9.07
CA PRO A 160 25.51 1.30 9.99
C PRO A 160 23.98 1.36 9.90
N PHE A 161 23.40 1.15 8.72
CA PHE A 161 21.95 1.18 8.52
C PHE A 161 21.20 0.02 9.19
N PHE A 162 21.88 -1.11 9.45
CA PHE A 162 21.29 -2.25 10.14
C PHE A 162 21.02 -1.94 11.62
N VAL A 163 21.85 -1.06 12.21
CA VAL A 163 21.67 -0.57 13.59
C VAL A 163 20.37 0.21 13.72
N LEU A 164 20.04 1.00 12.69
CA LEU A 164 18.79 1.77 12.68
C LEU A 164 17.57 0.86 12.64
N VAL A 165 17.58 -0.18 11.80
CA VAL A 165 16.50 -1.19 11.76
C VAL A 165 16.36 -1.89 13.11
N TRP A 166 17.47 -2.35 13.69
CA TRP A 166 17.46 -2.96 15.02
C TRP A 166 16.92 -2.04 16.10
N HIS A 167 17.40 -0.80 16.13
CA HIS A 167 16.95 0.18 17.10
C HIS A 167 15.44 0.42 16.97
N CYS A 168 14.93 0.60 15.75
CA CYS A 168 13.51 0.79 15.53
C CYS A 168 12.69 -0.43 15.98
N ILE A 169 13.09 -1.66 15.62
CA ILE A 169 12.39 -2.88 16.04
C ILE A 169 12.38 -3.02 17.57
N VAL A 170 13.51 -2.76 18.25
CA VAL A 170 13.52 -2.76 19.72
C VAL A 170 12.56 -1.73 20.26
N THR A 171 12.59 -0.50 19.76
CA THR A 171 11.74 0.57 20.27
C THR A 171 10.26 0.29 20.01
N VAL A 172 9.89 -0.30 18.87
CA VAL A 172 8.52 -0.75 18.58
C VAL A 172 8.02 -1.72 19.66
N GLN A 173 8.82 -2.74 20.00
CA GLN A 173 8.41 -3.77 20.97
C GLN A 173 8.49 -3.27 22.42
N MET A 174 9.51 -2.47 22.72
CA MET A 174 9.97 -2.23 24.09
C MET A 174 9.96 -0.77 24.54
N GLY A 175 9.69 0.18 23.65
CA GLY A 175 9.68 1.62 23.96
C GLY A 175 8.82 1.91 25.19
N CYS A 176 9.34 2.76 26.09
CA CYS A 176 8.67 3.11 27.34
C CYS A 176 7.52 4.10 27.11
N ARG A 177 7.64 5.00 26.12
CA ARG A 177 6.58 5.92 25.72
C ARG A 177 5.91 5.44 24.45
N LEU A 178 4.61 5.71 24.33
CA LEU A 178 3.86 5.47 23.09
C LEU A 178 4.42 6.31 21.93
N SER A 179 4.85 7.54 22.21
CA SER A 179 5.51 8.43 21.24
C SER A 179 6.71 7.78 20.57
N ASP A 180 7.57 7.12 21.37
CA ASP A 180 8.81 6.53 20.87
C ASP A 180 8.50 5.31 19.99
N ARG A 181 7.46 4.54 20.36
CA ARG A 181 6.97 3.42 19.55
C ARG A 181 6.39 3.89 18.22
N ILE A 182 5.62 4.98 18.22
CA ILE A 182 5.06 5.58 17.01
C ILE A 182 6.17 6.10 16.11
N GLU A 183 7.13 6.85 16.66
CA GLU A 183 8.28 7.38 15.91
C GLU A 183 9.12 6.26 15.30
N ALA A 184 9.42 5.21 16.08
CA ALA A 184 10.13 4.04 15.59
C ALA A 184 9.37 3.33 14.45
N THR A 185 8.04 3.22 14.58
CA THR A 185 7.18 2.62 13.57
C THR A 185 7.18 3.44 12.28
N ASN A 186 7.06 4.76 12.39
CA ASN A 186 7.10 5.67 11.26
C ASN A 186 8.46 5.62 10.55
N ARG A 187 9.57 5.52 11.30
CA ARG A 187 10.90 5.36 10.70
C ARG A 187 11.07 4.05 9.97
N LEU A 188 10.54 2.93 10.49
CA LEU A 188 10.52 1.66 9.76
C LEU A 188 9.74 1.80 8.44
N ALA A 189 8.59 2.48 8.48
CA ALA A 189 7.78 2.73 7.29
C ALA A 189 8.53 3.55 6.24
N LEU A 190 9.21 4.63 6.66
CA LEU A 190 10.02 5.48 5.77
C LEU A 190 11.18 4.69 5.15
N LEU A 191 11.95 3.95 5.96
CA LEU A 191 13.04 3.12 5.45
C LEU A 191 12.55 2.09 4.43
N ALA A 192 11.43 1.44 4.69
CA ALA A 192 10.82 0.49 3.77
C ALA A 192 10.34 1.14 2.47
N GLN A 193 9.90 2.39 2.53
CA GLN A 193 9.45 3.15 1.37
C GLN A 193 10.62 3.64 0.51
N ASP A 194 11.75 3.98 1.13
CA ASP A 194 12.94 4.49 0.44
C ASP A 194 13.70 3.42 -0.34
N SER A 195 13.73 2.17 0.15
CA SER A 195 14.46 1.09 -0.52
C SER A 195 13.90 -0.30 -0.25
N ASP A 196 13.76 -1.10 -1.31
CA ASP A 196 13.45 -2.53 -1.24
C ASP A 196 14.48 -3.32 -0.41
N MET A 197 15.72 -2.85 -0.34
CA MET A 197 16.76 -3.44 0.50
C MET A 197 16.40 -3.35 1.98
N TYR A 198 15.89 -2.20 2.44
CA TYR A 198 15.44 -2.04 3.82
C TYR A 198 14.16 -2.81 4.08
N LYS A 199 13.23 -2.87 3.13
CA LYS A 199 12.05 -3.72 3.22
C LYS A 199 12.44 -5.18 3.50
N ARG A 200 13.44 -5.72 2.79
CA ARG A 200 13.98 -7.08 3.05
C ARG A 200 14.60 -7.20 4.44
N TYR A 201 15.45 -6.27 4.86
CA TYR A 201 16.07 -6.34 6.19
C TYR A 201 15.04 -6.26 7.32
N ILE A 202 14.01 -5.41 7.20
CA ILE A 202 12.96 -5.29 8.20
C ILE A 202 12.20 -6.62 8.32
N VAL A 203 11.90 -7.27 7.20
CA VAL A 203 11.24 -8.58 7.18
C VAL A 203 12.15 -9.66 7.76
N GLU A 204 13.40 -9.76 7.31
CA GLU A 204 14.37 -10.74 7.79
C GLU A 204 14.58 -10.64 9.30
N GLU A 205 14.64 -9.41 9.83
CA GLU A 205 14.85 -9.13 11.25
C GLU A 205 13.57 -9.26 12.10
N GLY A 206 12.44 -9.68 11.52
CA GLY A 206 11.20 -9.92 12.26
C GLY A 206 10.43 -8.65 12.65
N GLY A 207 10.62 -7.57 11.88
CA GLY A 207 9.92 -6.30 12.07
C GLY A 207 8.43 -6.39 11.77
N VAL A 208 8.02 -7.28 10.86
CA VAL A 208 6.61 -7.50 10.52
C VAL A 208 5.85 -8.09 11.72
N GLU A 209 6.40 -9.10 12.38
CA GLU A 209 5.82 -9.71 13.57
C GLU A 209 5.75 -8.71 14.73
N ALA A 210 6.76 -7.86 14.87
CA ALA A 210 6.76 -6.78 15.86
C ALA A 210 5.61 -5.79 15.62
N LEU A 211 5.39 -5.40 14.37
CA LEU A 211 4.32 -4.48 13.98
C LEU A 211 2.92 -5.11 14.08
N VAL A 212 2.78 -6.39 13.73
CA VAL A 212 1.52 -7.13 13.92
C VAL A 212 1.18 -7.25 15.40
N ALA A 213 2.16 -7.60 16.25
CA ALA A 213 1.95 -7.63 17.69
C ALA A 213 1.59 -6.25 18.25
N LEU A 214 2.19 -5.17 17.71
CA LEU A 214 1.84 -3.80 18.09
C LEU A 214 0.40 -3.46 17.68
N LEU A 215 -0.03 -3.85 16.49
CA LEU A 215 -1.39 -3.65 15.99
C LEU A 215 -2.45 -4.39 16.82
N GLU A 216 -2.19 -5.66 17.15
CA GLU A 216 -3.15 -6.54 17.83
C GLU A 216 -3.27 -6.24 19.34
N HIS A 217 -2.18 -5.86 20.00
CA HIS A 217 -2.15 -5.70 21.45
C HIS A 217 -2.28 -4.25 21.93
N SER A 218 -2.22 -3.27 21.04
CA SER A 218 -2.37 -1.88 21.43
C SER A 218 -3.84 -1.50 21.65
N THR A 219 -4.10 -0.76 22.73
CA THR A 219 -5.40 -0.15 23.03
C THR A 219 -5.52 1.27 22.49
N PHE A 220 -4.43 1.82 21.93
CA PHE A 220 -4.32 3.21 21.51
C PHE A 220 -4.39 3.32 19.99
N PHE A 221 -5.34 4.11 19.49
CA PHE A 221 -5.61 4.22 18.06
C PHE A 221 -4.43 4.77 17.26
N ASP A 222 -3.68 5.75 17.77
CA ASP A 222 -2.52 6.32 17.06
C ASP A 222 -1.42 5.27 16.81
N VAL A 223 -1.23 4.37 17.77
CA VAL A 223 -0.28 3.25 17.66
C VAL A 223 -0.76 2.25 16.61
N GLN A 224 -2.06 1.91 16.62
CA GLN A 224 -2.65 1.02 15.61
C GLN A 224 -2.56 1.61 14.21
N ILE A 225 -2.79 2.92 14.05
CA ILE A 225 -2.69 3.62 12.76
C ILE A 225 -1.25 3.59 12.25
N ALA A 226 -0.27 3.93 13.08
CA ALA A 226 1.14 3.88 12.70
C ALA A 226 1.56 2.46 12.29
N ALA A 227 1.18 1.45 13.08
CA ALA A 227 1.46 0.05 12.78
C ALA A 227 0.81 -0.39 11.45
N ALA A 228 -0.46 -0.07 11.24
CA ALA A 228 -1.19 -0.42 10.03
C ALA A 228 -0.58 0.26 8.78
N LYS A 229 -0.17 1.54 8.88
CA LYS A 229 0.54 2.26 7.81
C LYS A 229 1.86 1.58 7.45
N ALA A 230 2.68 1.26 8.46
CA ALA A 230 3.97 0.59 8.26
C ALA A 230 3.80 -0.81 7.65
N LEU A 231 2.83 -1.58 8.14
CA LEU A 231 2.53 -2.91 7.61
C LEU A 231 2.08 -2.84 6.15
N CYS A 232 1.21 -1.90 5.76
CA CYS A 232 0.77 -1.77 4.36
C CYS A 232 1.94 -1.51 3.39
N ILE A 233 3.02 -0.88 3.83
CA ILE A 233 4.22 -0.66 3.01
C ILE A 233 5.07 -1.94 2.94
N LEU A 234 5.16 -2.68 4.04
CA LEU A 234 5.99 -3.89 4.18
C LEU A 234 5.35 -5.14 3.57
N THR A 235 4.02 -5.25 3.55
CA THR A 235 3.31 -6.41 3.03
C THR A 235 3.15 -6.36 1.52
N ASN A 236 3.18 -7.53 0.89
CA ASN A 236 2.87 -7.70 -0.54
C ASN A 236 1.49 -8.36 -0.71
N GLU A 237 0.98 -8.44 -1.95
CA GLU A 237 -0.31 -9.07 -2.27
C GLU A 237 -0.42 -10.55 -1.82
N HIS A 238 0.71 -11.23 -1.60
CA HIS A 238 0.76 -12.62 -1.17
C HIS A 238 0.55 -12.81 0.35
N ASP A 239 0.66 -11.75 1.15
CA ASP A 239 0.59 -11.81 2.62
C ASP A 239 -0.85 -11.72 3.15
N LYS A 240 -1.74 -12.59 2.64
CA LYS A 240 -3.19 -12.54 2.89
C LYS A 240 -3.56 -12.51 4.38
N GLU A 241 -2.85 -13.27 5.21
CA GLU A 241 -3.13 -13.34 6.65
C GLU A 241 -2.81 -12.03 7.37
N ILE A 242 -1.72 -11.36 6.97
CA ILE A 242 -1.34 -10.06 7.55
C ILE A 242 -2.32 -8.99 7.07
N MET A 243 -2.67 -9.00 5.78
CA MET A 243 -3.68 -8.10 5.21
C MET A 243 -5.03 -8.25 5.91
N LYS A 244 -5.43 -9.47 6.30
CA LYS A 244 -6.62 -9.73 7.10
C LYS A 244 -6.56 -9.06 8.46
N LYS A 245 -5.43 -9.19 9.18
CA LYS A 245 -5.21 -8.54 10.47
C LYS A 245 -5.27 -7.02 10.37
N ILE A 246 -4.66 -6.46 9.32
CA ILE A 246 -4.74 -5.02 9.02
C ILE A 246 -6.19 -4.60 8.79
N ALA A 247 -6.94 -5.32 7.95
CA ALA A 247 -8.34 -5.01 7.64
C ALA A 247 -9.22 -5.01 8.90
N VAL A 248 -9.09 -6.02 9.77
CA VAL A 248 -9.81 -6.09 11.05
C VAL A 248 -9.48 -4.90 11.95
N ALA A 249 -8.20 -4.53 12.06
CA ALA A 249 -7.80 -3.38 12.87
C ALA A 249 -8.36 -2.06 12.30
N ILE A 250 -8.33 -1.89 10.98
CA ILE A 250 -8.93 -0.72 10.29
C ILE A 250 -10.43 -0.65 10.54
N VAL A 251 -11.16 -1.77 10.50
CA VAL A 251 -12.59 -1.79 10.84
C VAL A 251 -12.82 -1.34 12.29
N GLY A 252 -11.97 -1.78 13.23
CA GLY A 252 -11.99 -1.31 14.61
C GLY A 252 -11.79 0.21 14.72
N LEU A 253 -10.81 0.75 13.98
CA LEU A 253 -10.53 2.19 13.92
C LEU A 253 -11.73 2.97 13.34
N LEU A 254 -12.30 2.52 12.22
CA LEU A 254 -13.45 3.17 11.60
C LEU A 254 -14.69 3.19 12.50
N LYS A 255 -14.86 2.19 13.36
CA LYS A 255 -16.02 2.12 14.28
C LYS A 255 -15.81 2.96 15.54
N TYR A 256 -14.66 2.82 16.20
CA TYR A 256 -14.49 3.25 17.59
C TYR A 256 -13.48 4.40 17.79
N ALA A 257 -12.64 4.71 16.79
CA ALA A 257 -11.64 5.78 16.94
C ALA A 257 -12.30 7.17 17.00
N PRO A 258 -11.60 8.18 17.55
CA PRO A 258 -11.95 9.59 17.34
C PRO A 258 -11.94 9.94 15.85
N VAL A 259 -12.47 11.12 15.51
CA VAL A 259 -12.65 11.53 14.11
C VAL A 259 -11.32 11.49 13.34
N GLU A 260 -10.25 11.98 13.95
CA GLU A 260 -8.90 12.01 13.37
C GLU A 260 -8.45 10.59 13.01
N GLY A 261 -8.65 9.63 13.92
CA GLY A 261 -8.32 8.22 13.68
C GLY A 261 -9.18 7.58 12.59
N LYS A 262 -10.45 7.97 12.46
CA LYS A 262 -11.33 7.53 11.36
C LYS A 262 -10.90 8.09 10.00
N ILE A 263 -10.46 9.34 9.95
CA ILE A 263 -9.91 9.98 8.74
C ILE A 263 -8.69 9.20 8.27
N GLU A 264 -7.75 8.93 9.18
CA GLU A 264 -6.53 8.19 8.87
C GLU A 264 -6.81 6.75 8.44
N ALA A 265 -7.75 6.07 9.08
CA ALA A 265 -8.19 4.74 8.67
C ALA A 265 -8.80 4.74 7.26
N ALA A 266 -9.63 5.72 6.92
CA ALA A 266 -10.22 5.84 5.58
C ALA A 266 -9.14 6.14 4.51
N ILE A 267 -8.14 6.97 4.83
CA ILE A 267 -6.98 7.22 3.95
C ILE A 267 -6.22 5.92 3.69
N LEU A 268 -5.99 5.12 4.74
CA LEU A 268 -5.28 3.86 4.63
C LEU A 268 -6.03 2.86 3.74
N VAL A 269 -7.35 2.74 3.89
CA VAL A 269 -8.19 1.90 3.01
C VAL A 269 -8.06 2.33 1.55
N ALA A 270 -8.13 3.63 1.27
CA ALA A 270 -8.00 4.15 -0.09
C ALA A 270 -6.64 3.79 -0.70
N LYS A 271 -5.54 3.94 0.08
CA LYS A 271 -4.18 3.61 -0.36
C LYS A 271 -4.01 2.10 -0.62
N MET A 272 -4.54 1.26 0.26
CA MET A 272 -4.51 -0.20 0.10
C MET A 272 -5.26 -0.65 -1.16
N ALA A 273 -6.43 -0.07 -1.43
CA ALA A 273 -7.23 -0.38 -2.61
C ALA A 273 -6.58 0.13 -3.91
N GLU A 274 -5.86 1.26 -3.86
CA GLU A 274 -5.13 1.79 -5.00
C GLU A 274 -3.92 0.93 -5.38
N GLN A 275 -3.18 0.45 -4.38
CA GLN A 275 -2.03 -0.42 -4.58
C GLN A 275 -2.43 -1.83 -5.05
N ASN A 276 -3.60 -2.30 -4.61
CA ASN A 276 -4.12 -3.63 -4.96
C ASN A 276 -5.54 -3.52 -5.57
N PRO A 277 -5.68 -3.23 -6.87
CA PRO A 277 -6.99 -3.02 -7.53
C PRO A 277 -7.91 -4.25 -7.54
N ARG A 278 -7.36 -5.43 -7.23
CA ARG A 278 -8.11 -6.69 -7.08
C ARG A 278 -8.36 -7.08 -5.62
N CYS A 279 -8.16 -6.15 -4.68
CA CYS A 279 -8.45 -6.41 -3.27
C CYS A 279 -9.96 -6.57 -3.10
N GLU A 280 -10.41 -7.82 -3.08
CA GLU A 280 -11.81 -8.13 -2.87
C GLU A 280 -12.11 -8.02 -1.36
N ALA A 281 -13.09 -7.19 -0.99
CA ALA A 281 -13.44 -6.92 0.40
C ALA A 281 -14.10 -8.13 1.10
N ASP A 282 -14.49 -9.15 0.34
CA ASP A 282 -15.01 -10.45 0.77
C ASP A 282 -13.92 -11.51 1.02
N GLN A 283 -12.64 -11.23 0.72
CA GLN A 283 -11.52 -12.12 1.12
C GLN A 283 -11.33 -12.17 2.63
N TYR A 284 -11.87 -11.19 3.34
CA TYR A 284 -11.83 -11.08 4.79
C TYR A 284 -13.23 -11.39 5.32
N ASP A 285 -13.33 -12.23 6.35
CA ASP A 285 -14.59 -12.59 7.01
C ASP A 285 -15.44 -11.34 7.34
N SER A 286 -16.69 -11.50 7.76
CA SER A 286 -17.61 -10.40 8.11
C SER A 286 -17.01 -9.33 9.05
N GLN A 287 -15.97 -9.66 9.81
CA GLN A 287 -15.20 -8.77 10.69
C GLN A 287 -14.22 -7.83 9.98
N GLY A 288 -13.69 -8.20 8.81
CA GLY A 288 -12.74 -7.41 8.01
C GLY A 288 -13.38 -6.56 6.92
N ASN A 289 -14.71 -6.60 6.79
CA ASN A 289 -15.44 -5.83 5.79
C ASN A 289 -15.43 -4.33 6.11
N VAL A 290 -14.58 -3.59 5.38
CA VAL A 290 -14.42 -2.13 5.51
C VAL A 290 -15.54 -1.33 4.83
N ILE A 291 -16.32 -1.92 3.91
CA ILE A 291 -17.35 -1.20 3.13
C ILE A 291 -18.47 -0.70 4.06
N TRP A 292 -18.96 -1.55 4.96
CA TRP A 292 -20.09 -1.18 5.83
C TRP A 292 -19.76 -0.01 6.78
N PRO A 293 -18.63 -0.01 7.52
CA PRO A 293 -18.23 1.17 8.30
C PRO A 293 -18.13 2.45 7.48
N LEU A 294 -17.57 2.38 6.26
CA LEU A 294 -17.44 3.56 5.38
C LEU A 294 -18.81 4.11 4.95
N VAL A 295 -19.76 3.25 4.58
CA VAL A 295 -21.13 3.65 4.21
C VAL A 295 -21.87 4.25 5.41
N THR A 296 -21.70 3.67 6.60
CA THR A 296 -22.28 4.19 7.84
C THR A 296 -21.71 5.56 8.18
N LEU A 297 -20.40 5.77 8.07
CA LEU A 297 -19.76 7.07 8.31
C LEU A 297 -20.14 8.14 7.27
N LEU A 298 -20.45 7.75 6.02
CA LEU A 298 -21.02 8.67 5.03
C LEU A 298 -22.46 9.07 5.34
N SER A 299 -23.16 8.24 6.11
CA SER A 299 -24.59 8.38 6.42
C SER A 299 -24.88 9.04 7.76
N SER A 300 -23.94 9.00 8.72
CA SER A 300 -24.15 9.52 10.08
C SER A 300 -24.16 11.06 10.14
N GLU A 301 -24.86 11.64 11.11
CA GLU A 301 -24.87 13.10 11.36
C GLU A 301 -23.57 13.59 12.04
N THR A 302 -22.88 12.69 12.76
CA THR A 302 -21.53 12.93 13.31
C THR A 302 -20.45 13.11 12.23
N SER A 303 -20.81 12.96 10.96
CA SER A 303 -19.95 13.17 9.79
C SER A 303 -19.96 14.60 9.26
N ASN A 304 -20.55 15.58 9.96
CA ASN A 304 -20.50 17.00 9.59
C ASN A 304 -19.07 17.54 9.35
N ILE A 305 -18.05 16.79 9.76
CA ILE A 305 -16.67 16.97 9.35
C ILE A 305 -16.53 16.51 7.89
N LEU A 306 -16.68 17.47 6.98
CA LEU A 306 -16.60 17.30 5.53
C LEU A 306 -15.40 16.46 5.09
N GLU A 307 -14.24 16.64 5.75
CA GLU A 307 -13.01 15.90 5.44
C GLU A 307 -13.17 14.39 5.63
N LEU A 308 -13.81 13.94 6.72
CA LEU A 308 -14.05 12.51 6.95
C LEU A 308 -14.94 11.92 5.86
N ARG A 309 -16.00 12.62 5.46
CA ARG A 309 -16.89 12.17 4.37
C ARG A 309 -16.15 12.10 3.05
N ILE A 310 -15.30 13.08 2.74
CA ILE A 310 -14.46 13.06 1.54
C ILE A 310 -13.54 11.83 1.53
N ARG A 311 -12.88 11.53 2.65
CA ARG A 311 -11.99 10.35 2.74
C ARG A 311 -12.75 9.04 2.63
N CYS A 312 -13.92 8.92 3.27
CA CYS A 312 -14.77 7.74 3.13
C CYS A 312 -15.26 7.54 1.68
N ALA A 313 -15.68 8.62 1.01
CA ALA A 313 -16.10 8.56 -0.39
C ALA A 313 -14.93 8.18 -1.32
N LYS A 314 -13.73 8.73 -1.09
CA LYS A 314 -12.51 8.33 -1.83
C LYS A 314 -12.20 6.84 -1.62
N ALA A 315 -12.26 6.36 -0.38
CA ALA A 315 -12.02 4.95 -0.05
C ALA A 315 -13.01 4.02 -0.75
N LEU A 316 -14.32 4.34 -0.72
CA LEU A 316 -15.34 3.56 -1.43
C LEU A 316 -15.12 3.54 -2.94
N ARG A 317 -14.76 4.67 -3.55
CA ARG A 317 -14.41 4.71 -4.98
C ARG A 317 -13.26 3.76 -5.30
N MET A 318 -12.17 3.81 -4.51
CA MET A 318 -11.01 2.97 -4.76
C MET A 318 -11.33 1.48 -4.59
N LEU A 319 -12.17 1.13 -3.60
CA LEU A 319 -12.64 -0.26 -3.41
C LEU A 319 -13.55 -0.74 -4.54
N ALA A 320 -14.43 0.13 -5.07
CA ALA A 320 -15.35 -0.20 -6.16
C ALA A 320 -14.61 -0.40 -7.50
N ARG A 321 -13.53 0.35 -7.71
CA ARG A 321 -12.80 0.40 -8.98
C ARG A 321 -12.30 -0.99 -9.40
N GLY A 322 -12.84 -1.50 -10.51
CA GLY A 322 -12.43 -2.78 -11.09
C GLY A 322 -12.85 -4.03 -10.32
N SER A 323 -13.72 -3.91 -9.31
CA SER A 323 -14.17 -5.05 -8.50
C SER A 323 -15.71 -5.16 -8.49
N VAL A 324 -16.24 -6.08 -9.29
CA VAL A 324 -17.69 -6.36 -9.36
C VAL A 324 -18.23 -6.82 -8.00
N LYS A 325 -17.46 -7.63 -7.27
CA LYS A 325 -17.82 -8.09 -5.92
C LYS A 325 -17.96 -6.94 -4.93
N ASN A 326 -17.00 -6.02 -4.90
CA ASN A 326 -17.08 -4.86 -4.01
C ASN A 326 -18.23 -3.95 -4.41
N CYS A 327 -18.46 -3.74 -5.71
CA CYS A 327 -19.63 -3.02 -6.21
C CYS A 327 -20.94 -3.68 -5.75
N ARG A 328 -21.06 -5.01 -5.83
CA ARG A 328 -22.20 -5.77 -5.33
C ARG A 328 -22.44 -5.51 -3.85
N MET A 329 -21.40 -5.66 -3.04
CA MET A 329 -21.48 -5.42 -1.60
C MET A 329 -21.85 -3.96 -1.26
N ILE A 330 -21.32 -2.97 -2.00
CA ILE A 330 -21.72 -1.56 -1.86
C ILE A 330 -23.21 -1.39 -2.19
N THR A 331 -23.70 -1.98 -3.28
CA THR A 331 -25.12 -1.85 -3.69
C THR A 331 -26.10 -2.58 -2.79
N GLU A 332 -25.68 -3.65 -2.09
CA GLU A 332 -26.50 -4.37 -1.10
C GLU A 332 -26.75 -3.52 0.17
N THR A 333 -25.94 -2.48 0.39
CA THR A 333 -26.18 -1.50 1.46
C THR A 333 -27.10 -0.36 1.02
N SER A 334 -27.42 0.56 1.94
CA SER A 334 -28.10 1.82 1.63
C SER A 334 -27.23 2.85 0.88
N ALA A 335 -26.01 2.47 0.45
CA ALA A 335 -25.05 3.39 -0.16
C ALA A 335 -25.57 4.07 -1.43
N MET A 336 -26.29 3.38 -2.32
CA MET A 336 -26.76 3.99 -3.58
C MET A 336 -27.65 5.21 -3.34
N LEU A 337 -28.62 5.11 -2.43
CA LEU A 337 -29.49 6.24 -2.06
C LEU A 337 -28.69 7.36 -1.41
N ARG A 338 -27.74 7.00 -0.54
CA ARG A 338 -26.90 8.00 0.11
C ARG A 338 -26.03 8.74 -0.90
N LEU A 339 -25.32 8.03 -1.77
CA LEU A 339 -24.49 8.59 -2.84
C LEU A 339 -25.30 9.53 -3.75
N ALA A 340 -26.51 9.13 -4.16
CA ALA A 340 -27.39 9.99 -4.95
C ALA A 340 -27.74 11.28 -4.20
N LYS A 341 -28.14 11.19 -2.93
CA LYS A 341 -28.43 12.36 -2.09
C LYS A 341 -27.21 13.26 -1.91
N LEU A 342 -26.01 12.70 -1.76
CA LEU A 342 -24.77 13.47 -1.63
C LEU A 342 -24.39 14.18 -2.93
N VAL A 343 -24.63 13.56 -4.08
CA VAL A 343 -24.44 14.21 -5.39
C VAL A 343 -25.41 15.38 -5.57
N GLU A 344 -26.56 15.34 -4.90
CA GLU A 344 -27.55 16.43 -4.84
C GLU A 344 -27.22 17.57 -3.91
N THR A 345 -26.87 17.28 -2.67
CA THR A 345 -26.76 18.33 -1.66
C THR A 345 -25.38 18.95 -1.56
N GLU A 346 -24.33 18.20 -1.92
CA GLU A 346 -22.94 18.61 -1.70
C GLU A 346 -22.28 19.11 -2.99
N GLN A 347 -21.22 19.89 -2.85
CA GLN A 347 -20.42 20.44 -3.96
C GLN A 347 -18.93 20.11 -3.78
N GLY A 348 -18.16 20.21 -4.86
CA GLY A 348 -16.70 20.03 -4.83
C GLY A 348 -16.25 18.57 -4.65
N ARG A 349 -15.25 18.34 -3.80
CA ARG A 349 -14.57 17.03 -3.68
C ARG A 349 -15.50 15.89 -3.25
N LEU A 350 -16.45 16.15 -2.34
CA LEU A 350 -17.36 15.11 -1.86
C LEU A 350 -18.31 14.66 -2.97
N GLN A 351 -18.91 15.62 -3.68
CA GLN A 351 -19.77 15.37 -4.84
C GLN A 351 -19.02 14.57 -5.91
N TYR A 352 -17.78 14.99 -6.21
CA TYR A 352 -16.91 14.31 -7.16
C TYR A 352 -16.69 12.84 -6.79
N TYR A 353 -16.21 12.54 -5.57
CA TYR A 353 -15.94 11.16 -5.18
C TYR A 353 -17.21 10.29 -5.13
N CYS A 354 -18.35 10.85 -4.74
CA CYS A 354 -19.62 10.13 -4.77
C CYS A 354 -20.03 9.78 -6.20
N LEU A 355 -19.93 10.74 -7.13
CA LEU A 355 -20.23 10.51 -8.55
C LEU A 355 -19.27 9.51 -9.18
N MET A 356 -17.96 9.61 -8.88
CA MET A 356 -17.00 8.61 -9.34
C MET A 356 -17.31 7.21 -8.80
N THR A 357 -17.76 7.10 -7.56
CA THR A 357 -18.18 5.80 -6.99
C THR A 357 -19.37 5.22 -7.76
N ILE A 358 -20.37 6.05 -8.08
CA ILE A 358 -21.50 5.64 -8.94
C ILE A 358 -21.01 5.19 -10.32
N MET A 359 -20.05 5.90 -10.90
CA MET A 359 -19.47 5.54 -12.20
C MET A 359 -18.78 4.17 -12.15
N GLU A 360 -18.02 3.85 -11.10
CA GLU A 360 -17.39 2.52 -10.96
C GLU A 360 -18.44 1.41 -10.78
N ILE A 361 -19.50 1.65 -9.99
CA ILE A 361 -20.60 0.69 -9.81
C ILE A 361 -21.34 0.42 -11.11
N THR A 362 -21.66 1.48 -11.87
CA THR A 362 -22.36 1.35 -13.15
C THR A 362 -21.49 0.70 -14.23
N ALA A 363 -20.18 0.96 -14.23
CA ALA A 363 -19.23 0.26 -15.09
C ALA A 363 -19.14 -1.24 -14.74
N ALA A 364 -19.16 -1.61 -13.46
CA ALA A 364 -19.22 -3.02 -13.05
C ALA A 364 -20.52 -3.70 -13.54
N ALA A 365 -21.65 -2.99 -13.51
CA ALA A 365 -22.92 -3.49 -14.05
C ALA A 365 -22.93 -3.58 -15.59
N GLU A 366 -22.06 -2.86 -16.30
CA GLU A 366 -21.91 -3.05 -17.73
C GLU A 366 -21.28 -4.42 -18.04
N LEU A 367 -20.20 -4.74 -17.32
CA LEU A 367 -19.37 -5.94 -17.50
C LEU A 367 -20.05 -7.22 -17.05
N ASP A 368 -20.80 -7.19 -15.95
CA ASP A 368 -21.41 -8.37 -15.33
C ASP A 368 -22.93 -8.38 -15.45
N THR A 369 -23.47 -9.39 -16.13
CA THR A 369 -24.92 -9.49 -16.39
C THR A 369 -25.72 -9.87 -15.15
N GLU A 370 -25.18 -10.73 -14.30
CA GLU A 370 -25.86 -11.16 -13.07
C GLU A 370 -25.96 -9.99 -12.10
N PHE A 371 -24.85 -9.30 -11.84
CA PHE A 371 -24.79 -8.13 -10.99
C PHE A 371 -25.74 -7.03 -11.45
N ARG A 372 -25.79 -6.76 -12.76
CA ARG A 372 -26.75 -5.81 -13.35
C ARG A 372 -28.20 -6.18 -13.05
N GLN A 373 -28.55 -7.44 -13.23
CA GLN A 373 -29.93 -7.91 -13.00
C GLN A 373 -30.32 -7.84 -11.52
N THR A 374 -29.38 -8.11 -10.60
CA THR A 374 -29.64 -8.08 -9.17
C THR A 374 -29.64 -6.66 -8.58
N ALA A 375 -28.67 -5.82 -8.96
CA ALA A 375 -28.48 -4.51 -8.32
C ALA A 375 -29.27 -3.39 -9.01
N PHE A 376 -29.51 -3.48 -10.31
CA PHE A 376 -30.17 -2.43 -11.10
C PHE A 376 -31.59 -2.82 -11.53
N LEU A 377 -32.44 -3.11 -10.53
CA LEU A 377 -33.87 -3.31 -10.77
C LEU A 377 -34.51 -2.00 -11.23
N ARG A 378 -35.06 -2.00 -12.45
CA ARG A 378 -35.56 -0.83 -13.20
C ARG A 378 -36.49 0.08 -12.40
N ASN A 379 -37.32 -0.48 -11.53
CA ASN A 379 -38.34 0.27 -10.77
C ASN A 379 -37.95 0.49 -9.29
N SER A 380 -36.70 0.21 -8.92
CA SER A 380 -36.26 0.38 -7.54
C SER A 380 -35.96 1.86 -7.25
N ILE A 381 -36.30 2.28 -6.02
CA ILE A 381 -36.08 3.65 -5.53
C ILE A 381 -34.59 4.06 -5.63
N PRO A 382 -33.60 3.20 -5.26
CA PRO A 382 -32.18 3.56 -5.37
C PRO A 382 -31.74 3.85 -6.80
N VAL A 383 -32.15 3.03 -7.76
CA VAL A 383 -31.78 3.20 -9.17
C VAL A 383 -32.40 4.47 -9.74
N LYS A 384 -33.69 4.72 -9.45
CA LYS A 384 -34.35 5.94 -9.91
C LYS A 384 -33.67 7.19 -9.36
N ALA A 385 -33.34 7.22 -8.07
CA ALA A 385 -32.61 8.32 -7.46
C ALA A 385 -31.25 8.56 -8.12
N VAL A 386 -30.47 7.50 -8.36
CA VAL A 386 -29.17 7.61 -9.05
C VAL A 386 -29.36 8.15 -10.47
N VAL A 387 -30.29 7.59 -11.25
CA VAL A 387 -30.54 8.03 -12.64
C VAL A 387 -30.99 9.49 -12.69
N ASP A 388 -31.95 9.89 -11.86
CA ASP A 388 -32.44 11.26 -11.85
C ASP A 388 -31.29 12.24 -11.50
N GLN A 389 -30.38 11.86 -10.59
CA GLN A 389 -29.22 12.68 -10.27
C GLN A 389 -28.14 12.71 -11.35
N LEU A 390 -27.90 11.59 -12.04
CA LEU A 390 -27.01 11.56 -13.21
C LEU A 390 -27.56 12.47 -14.32
N LEU A 391 -28.87 12.42 -14.61
CA LEU A 391 -29.50 13.28 -15.61
C LEU A 391 -29.44 14.76 -15.23
N ARG A 392 -29.57 15.10 -13.94
CA ARG A 392 -29.40 16.48 -13.47
C ARG A 392 -27.97 16.97 -13.70
N VAL A 393 -26.95 16.19 -13.31
CA VAL A 393 -25.53 16.55 -13.54
C VAL A 393 -25.23 16.74 -15.02
N ILE A 394 -25.78 15.91 -15.91
CA ILE A 394 -25.60 16.04 -17.37
C ILE A 394 -26.11 17.38 -17.89
N LYS A 395 -27.24 17.87 -17.36
CA LYS A 395 -27.92 19.08 -17.85
C LYS A 395 -27.42 20.36 -17.21
N GLU A 396 -27.11 20.32 -15.92
CA GLU A 396 -26.95 21.52 -15.07
C GLU A 396 -25.51 21.73 -14.59
N SER A 397 -24.62 20.75 -14.68
CA SER A 397 -23.26 20.90 -14.16
C SER A 397 -22.36 21.66 -15.13
N ASP A 398 -21.62 22.67 -14.67
CA ASP A 398 -20.60 23.36 -15.46
C ASP A 398 -19.25 22.60 -15.50
N ASN A 399 -19.08 21.59 -14.65
CA ASN A 399 -17.84 20.83 -14.57
C ASN A 399 -17.85 19.67 -15.59
N SER A 400 -16.97 19.77 -16.59
CA SER A 400 -16.89 18.77 -17.66
C SER A 400 -16.49 17.38 -17.18
N GLU A 401 -15.70 17.24 -16.10
CA GLU A 401 -15.34 15.94 -15.53
C GLU A 401 -16.56 15.24 -14.91
N LEU A 402 -17.38 16.00 -14.17
CA LEU A 402 -18.61 15.48 -13.58
C LEU A 402 -19.62 15.11 -14.67
N GLN A 403 -19.78 15.96 -15.68
CA GLN A 403 -20.61 15.65 -16.85
C GLN A 403 -20.15 14.36 -17.55
N ILE A 404 -18.86 14.23 -17.87
CA ILE A 404 -18.29 13.05 -18.54
C ILE A 404 -18.55 11.79 -17.72
N ALA A 405 -18.35 11.83 -16.40
CA ALA A 405 -18.61 10.69 -15.53
C ALA A 405 -20.09 10.33 -15.46
N ALA A 406 -20.98 11.32 -15.41
CA ALA A 406 -22.42 11.09 -15.39
C ALA A 406 -22.90 10.47 -16.72
N ILE A 407 -22.44 11.00 -17.85
CA ILE A 407 -22.72 10.46 -19.19
C ILE A 407 -22.21 9.03 -19.32
N ARG A 408 -20.99 8.76 -18.85
CA ARG A 408 -20.40 7.41 -18.86
C ARG A 408 -21.23 6.44 -18.02
N SER A 409 -21.69 6.87 -16.85
CA SER A 409 -22.54 6.06 -15.97
C SER A 409 -23.86 5.70 -16.64
N ILE A 410 -24.53 6.67 -17.28
CA ILE A 410 -25.76 6.44 -18.04
C ILE A 410 -25.51 5.48 -19.22
N GLY A 411 -24.43 5.66 -19.97
CA GLY A 411 -24.07 4.75 -21.06
C GLY A 411 -23.84 3.31 -20.59
N SER A 412 -23.17 3.14 -19.44
CA SER A 412 -22.92 1.82 -18.83
C SER A 412 -24.23 1.11 -18.43
N LEU A 413 -25.26 1.91 -18.11
CA LEU A 413 -26.62 1.47 -17.79
C LEU A 413 -27.55 1.35 -19.02
N ALA A 414 -27.06 1.51 -20.26
CA ALA A 414 -27.91 1.53 -21.45
C ALA A 414 -28.90 0.34 -21.56
N ARG A 415 -28.47 -0.85 -21.11
CA ARG A 415 -29.25 -2.11 -21.15
C ARG A 415 -30.38 -2.18 -20.12
N ILE A 416 -30.39 -1.33 -19.10
CA ILE A 416 -31.47 -1.32 -18.09
C ILE A 416 -32.65 -0.45 -18.50
N PHE A 417 -32.45 0.56 -19.35
CA PHE A 417 -33.49 1.51 -19.72
C PHE A 417 -34.53 0.90 -20.66
N SER A 418 -35.80 1.27 -20.44
CA SER A 418 -36.91 0.90 -21.31
C SER A 418 -36.99 1.83 -22.52
N ALA A 419 -37.56 1.36 -23.62
CA ALA A 419 -37.91 2.18 -24.78
C ALA A 419 -38.87 3.35 -24.47
N ARG A 420 -39.50 3.36 -23.29
CA ARG A 420 -40.41 4.44 -22.87
C ARG A 420 -39.68 5.59 -22.16
N ASP A 421 -38.41 5.43 -21.78
CA ASP A 421 -37.66 6.44 -21.02
C ASP A 421 -36.83 7.33 -21.94
N ASN A 422 -37.51 8.06 -22.83
CA ASN A 422 -36.88 8.98 -23.79
C ASN A 422 -36.16 10.16 -23.12
N ARG A 423 -36.38 10.37 -21.81
CA ARG A 423 -35.69 11.42 -21.03
C ARG A 423 -34.18 11.20 -20.99
N VAL A 424 -33.75 9.94 -20.96
CA VAL A 424 -32.34 9.56 -20.88
C VAL A 424 -31.63 9.85 -22.20
N ILE A 425 -32.20 9.39 -23.31
CA ILE A 425 -31.68 9.67 -24.66
C ILE A 425 -31.73 11.17 -24.94
N GLY A 426 -32.83 11.85 -24.61
CA GLY A 426 -32.96 13.29 -24.78
C GLY A 426 -31.88 14.10 -24.06
N ALA A 427 -31.52 13.72 -22.83
CA ALA A 427 -30.44 14.37 -22.10
C ALA A 427 -29.09 14.18 -22.81
N LEU A 428 -28.78 12.98 -23.28
CA LEU A 428 -27.55 12.71 -24.03
C LEU A 428 -27.49 13.49 -25.36
N VAL A 429 -28.59 13.53 -26.09
CA VAL A 429 -28.67 14.28 -27.36
C VAL A 429 -28.51 15.78 -27.13
N SER A 430 -29.06 16.33 -26.05
CA SER A 430 -28.91 17.77 -25.75
C SER A 430 -27.46 18.20 -25.55
N VAL A 431 -26.61 17.32 -24.99
CA VAL A 431 -25.20 17.65 -24.72
C VAL A 431 -24.27 17.42 -25.91
N LEU A 432 -24.74 16.80 -27.00
CA LEU A 432 -23.95 16.65 -28.24
C LEU A 432 -23.59 17.99 -28.89
N ASN A 433 -24.39 19.03 -28.63
CA ASN A 433 -24.20 20.37 -29.18
C ASN A 433 -23.36 21.28 -28.29
N THR A 434 -22.78 20.75 -27.22
CA THR A 434 -21.94 21.54 -26.30
C THR A 434 -20.61 21.93 -26.94
N ARG A 435 -20.01 23.05 -26.49
CA ARG A 435 -18.69 23.48 -26.96
C ARG A 435 -17.56 22.57 -26.49
N HIS A 436 -17.80 21.78 -25.45
CA HIS A 436 -16.78 20.91 -24.85
C HIS A 436 -16.71 19.57 -25.58
N VAL A 437 -15.76 19.44 -26.50
CA VAL A 437 -15.62 18.29 -27.39
C VAL A 437 -15.60 16.95 -26.64
N ALA A 438 -14.90 16.87 -25.50
CA ALA A 438 -14.83 15.62 -24.74
C ALA A 438 -16.20 15.19 -24.13
N VAL A 439 -17.06 16.16 -23.76
CA VAL A 439 -18.41 15.87 -23.22
C VAL A 439 -19.30 15.35 -24.34
N ALA A 440 -19.29 16.04 -25.48
CA ALA A 440 -20.04 15.62 -26.66
C ALA A 440 -19.59 14.25 -27.18
N THR A 441 -18.29 13.97 -27.14
CA THR A 441 -17.72 12.66 -27.51
C THR A 441 -18.14 11.56 -26.55
N GLN A 442 -18.07 11.81 -25.24
CA GLN A 442 -18.53 10.84 -24.25
C GLN A 442 -20.03 10.58 -24.40
N SER A 443 -20.83 11.58 -24.81
CA SER A 443 -22.25 11.42 -25.10
C SER A 443 -22.49 10.56 -26.33
N ALA A 444 -21.73 10.76 -27.41
CA ALA A 444 -21.79 9.91 -28.59
C ALA A 444 -21.45 8.44 -28.25
N ILE A 445 -20.41 8.21 -27.44
CA ILE A 445 -20.05 6.87 -26.94
C ILE A 445 -21.18 6.28 -26.08
N ALA A 446 -21.82 7.08 -25.22
CA ALA A 446 -22.94 6.61 -24.41
C ALA A 446 -24.14 6.21 -25.29
N LEU A 447 -24.52 7.04 -26.28
CA LEU A 447 -25.59 6.75 -27.24
C LEU A 447 -25.32 5.47 -28.04
N GLN A 448 -24.07 5.24 -28.44
CA GLN A 448 -23.67 3.99 -29.10
C GLN A 448 -24.03 2.75 -28.25
N LYS A 449 -23.88 2.82 -26.92
CA LYS A 449 -24.23 1.70 -26.03
C LYS A 449 -25.73 1.41 -25.98
N PHE A 450 -26.59 2.38 -26.30
CA PHE A 450 -28.04 2.15 -26.39
C PHE A 450 -28.45 1.33 -27.61
N ILE A 451 -27.66 1.36 -28.68
CA ILE A 451 -27.96 0.68 -29.93
C ILE A 451 -27.05 -0.51 -30.24
N CYS A 452 -26.20 -0.91 -29.28
CA CYS A 452 -25.32 -2.06 -29.45
C CYS A 452 -26.12 -3.35 -29.68
N LYS A 453 -25.52 -4.33 -30.37
CA LYS A 453 -26.18 -5.61 -30.71
C LYS A 453 -26.64 -6.38 -29.46
N ASP A 454 -25.90 -6.25 -28.36
CA ASP A 454 -26.21 -6.87 -27.08
C ASP A 454 -27.38 -6.21 -26.35
N ASN A 455 -27.87 -5.06 -26.84
CA ASN A 455 -29.08 -4.42 -26.33
C ASN A 455 -30.30 -4.88 -27.12
N TRP A 456 -31.09 -5.76 -26.51
CA TRP A 456 -32.37 -6.25 -27.03
C TRP A 456 -33.41 -5.17 -27.35
N ILE A 457 -33.27 -3.94 -26.83
CA ILE A 457 -34.17 -2.80 -27.10
C ILE A 457 -33.58 -1.83 -28.15
N ARG A 458 -32.45 -2.19 -28.78
CA ARG A 458 -31.69 -1.29 -29.68
C ARG A 458 -32.53 -0.60 -30.75
N ASP A 459 -33.50 -1.27 -31.37
CA ASP A 459 -34.24 -0.71 -32.51
C ASP A 459 -35.14 0.44 -32.05
N LYS A 460 -35.80 0.27 -30.90
CA LYS A 460 -36.63 1.33 -30.30
C LYS A 460 -35.80 2.50 -29.78
N HIS A 461 -34.62 2.21 -29.22
CA HIS A 461 -33.68 3.26 -28.81
C HIS A 461 -33.13 4.01 -30.03
N LEU A 462 -32.86 3.32 -31.13
CA LEU A 462 -32.43 3.91 -32.40
C LEU A 462 -33.51 4.84 -32.97
N ASP A 463 -34.78 4.41 -32.99
CA ASP A 463 -35.90 5.24 -33.42
C ASP A 463 -36.00 6.50 -32.55
N SER A 464 -35.88 6.36 -31.23
CA SER A 464 -35.87 7.50 -30.30
C SER A 464 -34.71 8.48 -30.56
N ILE A 465 -33.51 7.97 -30.88
CA ILE A 465 -32.34 8.78 -31.23
C ILE A 465 -32.59 9.57 -32.53
N LYS A 466 -33.24 8.95 -33.52
CA LYS A 466 -33.61 9.61 -34.78
C LYS A 466 -34.67 10.69 -34.55
N GLU A 467 -35.73 10.39 -33.80
CA GLU A 467 -36.80 11.33 -33.45
C GLU A 467 -36.26 12.57 -32.71
N LEU A 468 -35.25 12.39 -31.87
CA LEU A 468 -34.61 13.48 -31.12
C LEU A 468 -33.58 14.27 -31.94
N ASN A 469 -33.46 14.03 -33.25
CA ASN A 469 -32.55 14.73 -34.16
C ASN A 469 -31.08 14.71 -33.73
N ALA A 470 -30.58 13.57 -33.24
CA ALA A 470 -29.17 13.42 -32.86
C ALA A 470 -28.21 13.43 -34.06
N VAL A 471 -28.67 13.00 -35.23
CA VAL A 471 -27.83 12.76 -36.42
C VAL A 471 -27.06 14.00 -36.90
N PRO A 472 -27.67 15.19 -37.03
CA PRO A 472 -26.95 16.40 -37.42
C PRO A 472 -25.90 16.85 -36.39
N ALA A 473 -26.12 16.59 -35.10
CA ALA A 473 -25.16 16.89 -34.04
C ALA A 473 -23.96 15.95 -34.11
N LEU A 474 -24.20 14.65 -34.27
CA LEU A 474 -23.14 13.65 -34.48
C LEU A 474 -22.31 13.96 -35.73
N ARG A 475 -22.96 14.29 -36.85
CA ARG A 475 -22.26 14.65 -38.10
C ARG A 475 -21.36 15.89 -37.95
N ARG A 476 -21.79 16.88 -37.17
CA ARG A 476 -20.97 18.06 -36.87
C ARG A 476 -19.77 17.72 -36.00
N LEU A 477 -19.94 16.85 -35.00
CA LEU A 477 -18.85 16.37 -34.16
C LEU A 477 -17.73 15.73 -34.99
N LEU A 478 -18.09 14.96 -36.03
CA LEU A 478 -17.13 14.31 -36.95
C LEU A 478 -16.39 15.29 -37.83
N LYS A 479 -17.09 16.31 -38.34
CA LYS A 479 -16.50 17.31 -39.24
C LYS A 479 -15.60 18.32 -38.52
N GLY A 480 -15.83 18.54 -37.23
CA GLY A 480 -15.12 19.54 -36.42
C GLY A 480 -13.97 19.01 -35.57
N GLY A 481 -13.81 17.69 -35.44
CA GLY A 481 -12.67 17.08 -34.76
C GLY A 481 -11.45 17.02 -35.67
N GLY A 482 -10.27 17.47 -35.21
CA GLY A 482 -9.02 17.32 -35.97
C GLY A 482 -8.66 15.85 -36.24
N ASP A 483 -7.64 15.61 -37.07
CA ASP A 483 -7.25 14.27 -37.57
C ASP A 483 -7.13 13.18 -36.49
N ASP A 484 -6.77 13.55 -35.26
CA ASP A 484 -6.66 12.63 -34.11
C ASP A 484 -8.04 12.16 -33.59
N MET A 485 -9.05 13.03 -33.64
CA MET A 485 -10.45 12.74 -33.27
C MET A 485 -11.12 11.86 -34.33
N ASP A 486 -10.90 12.20 -35.61
CA ASP A 486 -11.35 11.41 -36.74
C ASP A 486 -10.67 10.03 -36.71
N MET A 487 -9.39 9.95 -36.33
CA MET A 487 -8.67 8.69 -36.15
C MET A 487 -9.20 7.87 -34.95
N GLN A 488 -9.55 8.45 -33.80
CA GLN A 488 -10.13 7.69 -32.68
C GLN A 488 -11.52 7.14 -33.00
N LEU A 489 -12.38 7.96 -33.59
CA LEU A 489 -13.72 7.54 -34.00
C LEU A 489 -13.67 6.53 -35.17
N ARG A 490 -12.72 6.66 -36.10
CA ARG A 490 -12.46 5.67 -37.17
C ARG A 490 -11.79 4.40 -36.68
N ARG A 491 -10.87 4.45 -35.70
CA ARG A 491 -10.30 3.26 -35.04
C ARG A 491 -11.37 2.48 -34.27
N LEU A 492 -12.29 3.19 -33.61
CA LEU A 492 -13.51 2.62 -33.01
C LEU A 492 -14.47 2.03 -34.06
N ALA A 493 -14.42 2.50 -35.32
CA ALA A 493 -15.22 1.98 -36.43
C ALA A 493 -14.53 0.89 -37.28
N LEU A 494 -13.26 0.51 -37.00
CA LEU A 494 -12.48 -0.42 -37.83
C LEU A 494 -11.82 -1.61 -37.10
N ALA A 495 -12.02 -1.80 -35.78
CA ALA A 495 -11.33 -2.86 -35.03
C ALA A 495 -11.99 -4.25 -35.15
N PRO A 496 -11.45 -5.25 -35.87
CA PRO A 496 -12.15 -6.51 -36.11
C PRO A 496 -12.31 -7.38 -34.84
N PRO A 497 -13.31 -8.29 -34.81
CA PRO A 497 -13.48 -9.30 -33.76
C PRO A 497 -12.25 -10.20 -33.63
N ARG A 498 -11.78 -10.44 -32.40
CA ARG A 498 -10.92 -11.59 -32.07
C ARG A 498 -11.70 -12.61 -31.25
N ASN A 499 -12.63 -13.32 -31.90
CA ASN A 499 -12.58 -14.77 -32.12
C ASN A 499 -13.97 -15.35 -32.45
N ASN A 500 -14.01 -16.01 -33.62
CA ASN A 500 -14.83 -17.15 -34.07
C ASN A 500 -16.32 -17.01 -34.48
N PHE A 501 -16.50 -17.12 -35.81
CA PHE A 501 -17.68 -17.44 -36.65
C PHE A 501 -18.80 -16.38 -36.66
N ASP A 502 -19.29 -15.79 -37.76
CA ASP A 502 -19.25 -16.09 -39.19
C ASP A 502 -19.06 -14.81 -40.02
N ALA A 503 -18.25 -14.94 -41.07
CA ALA A 503 -18.04 -13.93 -42.09
C ALA A 503 -19.08 -14.11 -43.22
N CYS A 504 -20.14 -13.29 -43.26
CA CYS A 504 -20.84 -13.01 -44.51
C CYS A 504 -21.73 -11.76 -44.38
N HIS A 505 -21.51 -10.78 -45.27
CA HIS A 505 -22.16 -9.47 -45.44
C HIS A 505 -21.48 -8.27 -44.75
N CYS A 506 -20.48 -7.70 -45.44
CA CYS A 506 -20.32 -6.25 -45.66
C CYS A 506 -19.01 -5.96 -46.44
N GLN A 507 -18.92 -6.43 -47.69
CA GLN A 507 -17.80 -6.13 -48.59
C GLN A 507 -18.02 -4.86 -49.45
N VAL A 508 -19.05 -4.05 -49.17
CA VAL A 508 -19.47 -2.97 -50.09
C VAL A 508 -18.84 -1.60 -49.80
N LEU A 509 -18.30 -1.34 -48.60
CA LEU A 509 -17.89 0.02 -48.20
C LEU A 509 -16.41 0.40 -48.42
N VAL A 510 -15.57 -0.51 -48.93
CA VAL A 510 -14.11 -0.26 -49.07
C VAL A 510 -13.72 0.38 -50.40
N ARG A 511 -14.67 0.61 -51.33
CA ARG A 511 -14.32 1.04 -52.69
C ARG A 511 -14.04 2.55 -52.87
N ASP A 512 -14.47 3.41 -51.96
CA ASP A 512 -14.47 4.87 -52.23
C ASP A 512 -13.43 5.72 -51.48
N PHE A 513 -12.57 5.13 -50.64
CA PHE A 513 -11.47 5.87 -50.00
C PHE A 513 -10.11 5.29 -50.39
N ARG A 514 -9.37 6.04 -51.23
CA ARG A 514 -7.96 5.75 -51.57
C ARG A 514 -7.11 5.76 -50.28
N ILE A 515 -6.63 4.59 -49.87
CA ILE A 515 -5.73 4.42 -48.71
C ILE A 515 -4.28 4.60 -49.17
N ILE A 516 -3.56 5.55 -48.56
CA ILE A 516 -2.08 5.59 -48.60
C ILE A 516 -1.58 4.93 -47.31
N SER A 517 -0.85 3.83 -47.45
CA SER A 517 -0.24 3.08 -46.34
C SER A 517 0.92 3.84 -45.71
N TRP A 518 0.96 3.99 -44.38
CA TRP A 518 2.17 4.40 -43.68
C TRP A 518 2.46 3.48 -42.49
N GLY A 519 3.73 3.10 -42.39
CA GLY A 519 4.29 2.09 -41.49
C GLY A 519 4.62 2.57 -40.08
N VAL A 520 5.22 1.65 -39.32
CA VAL A 520 5.16 1.50 -37.86
C VAL A 520 5.98 2.52 -37.04
N ASP A 521 6.65 3.50 -37.65
CA ASP A 521 7.61 4.37 -36.93
C ASP A 521 7.05 5.74 -36.46
N GLY A 522 5.76 6.01 -36.62
CA GLY A 522 5.15 7.31 -36.26
C GLY A 522 4.75 7.52 -34.78
N ILE A 523 4.95 6.54 -33.90
CA ILE A 523 4.33 6.54 -32.54
C ILE A 523 5.14 7.30 -31.48
N ARG A 524 6.38 7.76 -31.77
CA ARG A 524 7.24 8.43 -30.78
C ARG A 524 7.19 9.97 -30.74
N GLY A 525 6.38 10.63 -31.57
CA GLY A 525 6.43 12.09 -31.74
C GLY A 525 5.28 12.93 -31.16
N LEU A 526 4.32 12.37 -30.42
CA LEU A 526 2.98 13.00 -30.26
C LEU A 526 2.64 13.62 -28.88
N PHE A 527 3.62 14.03 -28.06
CA PHE A 527 3.32 14.84 -26.86
C PHE A 527 4.14 16.14 -26.83
N PRO A 528 3.50 17.33 -26.91
CA PRO A 528 4.20 18.58 -26.67
C PRO A 528 4.54 18.72 -25.18
N SER A 529 5.78 19.07 -24.92
CA SER A 529 6.28 19.51 -23.62
C SER A 529 5.85 20.96 -23.32
N SER A 530 5.06 21.19 -22.27
CA SER A 530 4.95 22.50 -21.59
C SER A 530 4.17 22.31 -20.28
N ASN A 531 4.76 22.40 -19.09
CA ASN A 531 5.19 23.64 -18.42
C ASN A 531 4.22 24.81 -18.64
N LYS A 532 3.10 24.81 -17.90
CA LYS A 532 2.38 26.00 -17.35
C LYS A 532 1.02 25.61 -16.76
N TYR A 533 1.00 24.99 -15.57
CA TYR A 533 -0.13 25.07 -14.64
C TYR A 533 0.43 24.91 -13.23
N SER A 534 0.65 26.04 -12.54
CA SER A 534 1.07 26.07 -11.15
C SER A 534 -0.14 26.00 -10.23
N GLN A 535 -0.03 25.16 -9.19
CA GLN A 535 -0.93 25.02 -8.03
C GLN A 535 -2.25 24.24 -8.27
N MET A 536 -2.14 22.94 -8.56
CA MET A 536 -2.90 21.86 -7.89
C MET A 536 -2.20 20.53 -8.24
N ASP A 537 -1.51 19.95 -7.25
CA ASP A 537 -0.85 18.63 -7.15
C ASP A 537 -0.56 17.84 -8.45
N GLU A 538 0.74 17.69 -8.76
CA GLU A 538 1.35 16.93 -9.88
C GLU A 538 1.07 15.41 -9.92
N GLU A 539 0.22 14.85 -9.05
CA GLU A 539 0.10 13.39 -8.84
C GLU A 539 -0.91 12.69 -9.78
N TYR A 540 -1.71 13.43 -10.57
CA TYR A 540 -2.96 12.88 -11.15
C TYR A 540 -2.96 12.48 -12.64
N TYR A 541 -1.96 12.87 -13.44
CA TYR A 541 -2.01 12.73 -14.91
C TYR A 541 -1.40 11.44 -15.50
N PRO A 542 -0.32 10.83 -14.97
CA PRO A 542 0.32 9.69 -15.66
C PRO A 542 -0.46 8.36 -15.58
N SER A 543 -1.33 8.19 -14.59
CA SER A 543 -2.02 6.91 -14.29
C SER A 543 -3.28 6.68 -15.13
N LEU A 544 -3.96 7.76 -15.56
CA LEU A 544 -5.05 7.70 -16.52
C LEU A 544 -4.51 7.34 -17.92
N GLN A 545 -3.46 7.98 -18.39
CA GLN A 545 -2.88 7.69 -19.71
C GLN A 545 -2.30 6.28 -19.84
N ARG A 546 -1.59 5.76 -18.81
CA ARG A 546 -1.01 4.40 -18.89
C ARG A 546 -2.05 3.28 -18.79
N LYS A 547 -3.17 3.48 -18.07
CA LYS A 547 -4.23 2.45 -17.95
C LYS A 547 -5.32 2.55 -19.02
N TRP A 548 -5.35 3.61 -19.83
CA TRP A 548 -6.19 3.67 -21.04
C TRP A 548 -5.85 2.54 -22.03
N VAL A 549 -4.63 2.01 -21.99
CA VAL A 549 -4.18 0.89 -22.82
C VAL A 549 -4.69 -0.47 -22.28
N ASP A 550 -4.89 -0.61 -20.96
CA ASP A 550 -5.30 -1.89 -20.35
C ASP A 550 -6.83 -2.09 -20.30
N TYR A 551 -7.62 -1.01 -20.21
CA TYR A 551 -9.09 -1.09 -20.22
C TYR A 551 -9.70 -1.30 -21.62
N GLY A 552 -8.88 -1.25 -22.67
CA GLY A 552 -9.28 -1.51 -24.06
C GLY A 552 -9.38 -3.00 -24.38
N SER A 553 -10.14 -3.77 -23.60
CA SER A 553 -10.35 -5.20 -23.84
C SER A 553 -11.84 -5.51 -23.87
N LYS A 554 -12.37 -5.66 -25.10
CA LYS A 554 -13.76 -5.95 -25.48
C LYS A 554 -14.65 -4.71 -25.61
N CYS A 555 -14.75 -4.18 -26.83
CA CYS A 555 -15.99 -3.62 -27.40
C CYS A 555 -15.76 -3.40 -28.90
N GLU A 556 -16.66 -3.97 -29.71
CA GLU A 556 -16.64 -3.94 -31.17
C GLU A 556 -17.54 -2.82 -31.75
N VAL A 557 -16.92 -1.95 -32.56
CA VAL A 557 -17.24 -1.44 -33.92
C VAL A 557 -18.62 -0.91 -34.38
N TRP A 558 -18.55 0.13 -35.26
CA TRP A 558 -19.44 0.50 -36.41
C TRP A 558 -20.48 1.65 -36.31
N PHE A 559 -20.49 2.52 -35.30
CA PHE A 559 -21.63 3.47 -35.13
C PHE A 559 -21.70 4.67 -36.11
N ILE A 560 -20.58 5.24 -36.49
CA ILE A 560 -20.57 6.62 -36.98
C ILE A 560 -20.91 6.75 -38.47
N LEU A 561 -20.57 5.74 -39.26
CA LEU A 561 -20.82 5.73 -40.71
C LEU A 561 -22.28 5.38 -41.03
N ASP A 562 -22.91 4.47 -40.27
CA ASP A 562 -24.29 3.99 -40.53
C ASP A 562 -25.40 5.01 -40.21
N LEU A 563 -25.12 6.04 -39.40
CA LEU A 563 -26.04 7.18 -39.22
C LEU A 563 -25.77 8.33 -40.20
N ALA A 564 -24.59 8.34 -40.83
CA ALA A 564 -24.19 9.39 -41.74
C ALA A 564 -24.66 9.12 -43.18
N VAL A 565 -24.72 7.83 -43.57
CA VAL A 565 -25.43 7.29 -44.74
C VAL A 565 -26.93 7.19 -44.43
#